data_AF-A0AA51E037-F1
#
_entry.id   AF-A0AA51E037-F1
#
_cell.length_a   1.000
_cell.length_b   1.000
_cell.length_c   1.000
_cell.angle_alpha   90.00
_cell.angle_beta   90.00
_cell.angle_gamma   90.00
#
_symmetry.space_group_name_H-M   'P 1'
#
loop_
_entity.id
_entity.type
_entity.pdbx_description
1 polymer ?
#
loop_
_entity_poly.entity_id
_entity_poly.type
_entity_poly.pdbx_seq_one_letter_code
_entity_poly.pdbx_strand_id
1 'polypeptide(L)'
;MKQFKNPKKYPLTLTILISTLVFSVIGYLGKGNIYVSYPIDFLKTPQLAVVFEAMRDDIFPWSLKGYTNIKTVSTSTDTVYAPLDGTDKTVEENSSSREEADGNNGAQGNKPPTGIKEANTQEASSTVTEGKTAWPPAKPDITKSDATNPDETNTVQDNETVSDQDTCQFETVNESYFDDALFIGDSRTVGLSEYSGWKNPTYFADVGLTIYDIFDKKIAEVNDKKYTIDKALEKKQFKKIYIMLGINELGTGNTKIFIKEYKAVIEKIRKLQPDAIIFVEAIMNVSKKKSDSDPIFNNKNIKDKNDHLALLADNKNIFYIDVNEAITDKTGGIPKEYTFDNIHLKAAYYNIWTKFLLKHGIVKE
;
A
#
# COMPACT_ATOMS: atom_id res chain seq x y z
N MET A 1 7.57 -46.04 -6.94
CA MET A 1 6.89 -44.73 -6.81
C MET A 1 5.39 -44.86 -7.18
N LYS A 2 4.51 -45.16 -6.23
CA LYS A 2 3.04 -45.24 -6.47
C LYS A 2 2.21 -44.33 -5.54
N GLN A 3 2.86 -43.48 -4.73
CA GLN A 3 2.18 -42.72 -3.66
C GLN A 3 1.71 -41.30 -4.04
N PHE A 4 1.97 -40.79 -5.25
CA PHE A 4 1.54 -39.46 -5.69
C PHE A 4 0.31 -39.45 -6.60
N LYS A 5 -0.66 -40.35 -6.39
CA LYS A 5 -1.87 -40.40 -7.24
C LYS A 5 -2.96 -39.38 -6.84
N ASN A 6 -2.84 -38.69 -5.71
CA ASN A 6 -3.87 -37.76 -5.26
C ASN A 6 -3.29 -36.50 -4.58
N PRO A 7 -3.01 -35.41 -5.34
CA PRO A 7 -2.31 -34.23 -4.84
C PRO A 7 -3.09 -33.46 -3.76
N LYS A 8 -4.43 -33.65 -3.68
CA LYS A 8 -5.29 -33.04 -2.65
C LYS A 8 -5.07 -33.60 -1.25
N LYS A 9 -4.44 -34.78 -1.12
CA LYS A 9 -4.22 -35.44 0.18
C LYS A 9 -3.03 -34.87 0.96
N TYR A 10 -2.14 -34.13 0.28
CA TYR A 10 -0.91 -33.61 0.89
C TYR A 10 -0.68 -32.14 0.50
N PRO A 11 -1.55 -31.23 0.96
CA PRO A 11 -1.51 -29.82 0.59
C PRO A 11 -0.16 -29.17 0.95
N LEU A 12 0.42 -29.51 2.11
CA LEU A 12 1.71 -28.96 2.53
C LEU A 12 2.86 -29.36 1.59
N THR A 13 3.01 -30.63 1.24
CA THR A 13 4.04 -31.06 0.28
C THR A 13 3.80 -30.53 -1.12
N LEU A 14 2.54 -30.34 -1.52
CA LEU A 14 2.23 -29.72 -2.81
C LEU A 14 2.65 -28.25 -2.80
N THR A 15 2.37 -27.52 -1.73
CA THR A 15 2.84 -26.14 -1.54
C THR A 15 4.36 -26.05 -1.55
N ILE A 16 5.05 -26.96 -0.86
CA ILE A 16 6.53 -27.02 -0.85
C ILE A 16 7.09 -27.32 -2.25
N LEU A 17 6.49 -28.24 -3.00
CA LEU A 17 6.93 -28.56 -4.37
C LEU A 17 6.70 -27.37 -5.32
N ILE A 18 5.54 -26.71 -5.20
CA ILE A 18 5.21 -25.53 -6.00
C ILE A 18 6.15 -24.38 -5.66
N SER A 19 6.38 -24.08 -4.38
CA SER A 19 7.30 -23.00 -3.97
C SER A 19 8.74 -23.28 -4.42
N THR A 20 9.21 -24.52 -4.27
CA THR A 20 10.52 -24.96 -4.76
C THR A 20 10.66 -24.75 -6.26
N LEU A 21 9.63 -25.09 -7.05
CA LEU A 21 9.62 -24.89 -8.50
C LEU A 21 9.61 -23.40 -8.86
N VAL A 22 8.75 -22.59 -8.22
CA VAL A 22 8.63 -21.16 -8.45
C VAL A 22 9.95 -20.45 -8.20
N PHE A 23 10.58 -20.68 -7.04
CA PHE A 23 11.84 -20.04 -6.72
C PHE A 23 13.01 -20.58 -7.56
N SER A 24 12.97 -21.85 -8.01
CA SER A 24 13.96 -22.36 -8.97
C SER A 24 13.86 -21.66 -10.33
N VAL A 25 12.64 -21.40 -10.81
CA VAL A 25 12.39 -20.61 -12.04
C VAL A 25 12.85 -19.17 -11.87
N ILE A 26 12.56 -18.54 -10.73
CA ILE A 26 13.03 -17.18 -10.41
C ILE A 26 14.55 -17.13 -10.38
N GLY A 27 15.20 -18.07 -9.70
CA GLY A 27 16.66 -18.18 -9.67
C GLY A 27 17.24 -18.33 -11.07
N TYR A 28 16.59 -19.12 -11.94
CA TYR A 28 17.00 -19.29 -13.34
C TYR A 28 16.86 -17.99 -14.15
N LEU A 29 15.72 -17.30 -14.03
CA LEU A 29 15.47 -16.04 -14.74
C LEU A 29 16.37 -14.89 -14.28
N GLY A 30 16.74 -14.86 -13.00
CA GLY A 30 17.64 -13.85 -12.44
C GLY A 30 19.13 -14.11 -12.65
N LYS A 31 19.53 -15.30 -13.10
CA LYS A 31 20.93 -15.69 -13.32
C LYS A 31 21.69 -14.73 -14.24
N GLY A 32 21.02 -14.21 -15.28
CA GLY A 32 21.61 -13.25 -16.22
C GLY A 32 21.52 -11.79 -15.79
N ASN A 33 21.03 -11.51 -14.57
CA ASN A 33 20.74 -10.16 -14.12
C ASN A 33 21.10 -9.99 -12.63
N ILE A 34 20.10 -9.85 -11.76
CA ILE A 34 20.27 -9.57 -10.34
C ILE A 34 21.02 -10.67 -9.56
N TYR A 35 21.15 -11.87 -10.14
CA TYR A 35 21.88 -12.98 -9.54
C TYR A 35 23.20 -13.33 -10.26
N VAL A 36 23.70 -12.46 -11.13
CA VAL A 36 24.92 -12.73 -11.93
C VAL A 36 26.17 -12.97 -11.06
N SER A 37 26.21 -12.40 -9.86
CA SER A 37 27.33 -12.50 -8.93
C SER A 37 27.29 -13.74 -8.02
N TYR A 38 26.23 -14.56 -8.08
CA TYR A 38 26.08 -15.73 -7.22
C TYR A 38 26.54 -17.00 -7.94
N PRO A 39 27.44 -17.80 -7.34
CA PRO A 39 27.93 -19.03 -7.95
C PRO A 39 26.83 -20.10 -7.93
N ILE A 40 26.58 -20.72 -9.09
CA ILE A 40 25.67 -21.86 -9.21
C ILE A 40 26.50 -23.13 -9.30
N ASP A 41 26.45 -23.94 -8.25
CA ASP A 41 26.98 -25.29 -8.18
C ASP A 41 25.80 -26.23 -7.95
N PHE A 42 25.55 -27.16 -8.86
CA PHE A 42 24.40 -28.07 -8.79
C PHE A 42 24.38 -28.92 -7.51
N LEU A 43 25.54 -29.19 -6.90
CA LEU A 43 25.67 -30.00 -5.69
C LEU A 43 25.69 -29.17 -4.40
N LYS A 44 26.15 -27.91 -4.45
CA LYS A 44 26.33 -27.06 -3.26
C LYS A 44 25.38 -25.86 -3.18
N THR A 45 25.06 -25.25 -4.31
CA THR A 45 24.18 -24.08 -4.44
C THR A 45 23.18 -24.30 -5.58
N PRO A 46 22.12 -25.12 -5.34
CA PRO A 46 21.10 -25.35 -6.35
C PRO A 46 20.43 -24.02 -6.76
N GLN A 47 19.81 -23.96 -7.94
CA GLN A 47 19.27 -22.70 -8.51
C GLN A 47 18.34 -21.92 -7.56
N LEU A 48 17.61 -22.65 -6.72
CA LEU A 48 16.78 -22.11 -5.66
C LEU A 48 17.58 -21.35 -4.57
N ALA A 49 18.74 -21.88 -4.17
CA ALA A 49 19.55 -21.34 -3.08
C ALA A 49 20.06 -19.93 -3.38
N VAL A 50 20.36 -19.65 -4.65
CA VAL A 50 20.76 -18.32 -5.12
C VAL A 50 19.76 -17.23 -4.75
N VAL A 51 18.46 -17.55 -4.79
CA VAL A 51 17.41 -16.61 -4.44
C VAL A 51 17.45 -16.26 -2.94
N PHE A 52 17.76 -17.23 -2.08
CA PHE A 52 17.85 -17.00 -0.64
C PHE A 52 19.18 -16.34 -0.22
N GLU A 53 20.28 -16.71 -0.87
CA GLU A 53 21.56 -16.03 -0.69
C GLU A 53 21.46 -14.56 -1.11
N ALA A 54 20.81 -14.29 -2.24
CA ALA A 54 20.57 -12.94 -2.70
C ALA A 54 19.65 -12.15 -1.75
N MET A 55 18.61 -12.79 -1.20
CA MET A 55 17.76 -12.15 -0.19
C MET A 55 18.50 -11.82 1.11
N ARG A 56 19.51 -12.63 1.50
CA ARG A 56 20.38 -12.30 2.64
C ARG A 56 21.15 -11.00 2.40
N ASP A 57 21.49 -10.73 1.15
CA ASP A 57 22.27 -9.57 0.72
C ASP A 57 21.36 -8.45 0.16
N ASP A 58 20.07 -8.44 0.57
CA ASP A 58 19.03 -7.46 0.20
C ASP A 58 18.66 -7.39 -1.31
N ILE A 59 18.98 -8.44 -2.08
CA ILE A 59 18.63 -8.57 -3.50
C ILE A 59 17.46 -9.54 -3.66
N PHE A 60 16.27 -8.99 -3.87
CA PHE A 60 15.02 -9.75 -3.89
C PHE A 60 14.55 -10.13 -5.32
N PRO A 61 13.79 -11.22 -5.50
CA PRO A 61 13.21 -11.63 -6.79
C PRO A 61 12.49 -10.55 -7.59
N TRP A 62 11.76 -9.66 -6.92
CA TRP A 62 10.99 -8.60 -7.59
C TRP A 62 11.86 -7.44 -8.09
N SER A 63 13.16 -7.42 -7.77
CA SER A 63 14.12 -6.44 -8.31
C SER A 63 14.49 -6.69 -9.79
N LEU A 64 14.07 -7.83 -10.37
CA LEU A 64 14.26 -8.21 -11.77
C LEU A 64 13.78 -7.16 -12.80
N LYS A 65 12.84 -6.27 -12.42
CA LYS A 65 12.32 -5.20 -13.30
C LYS A 65 13.12 -3.89 -13.26
N GLY A 66 14.17 -3.78 -12.43
CA GLY A 66 14.87 -2.51 -12.16
C GLY A 66 16.34 -2.40 -12.58
N TYR A 67 16.98 -3.49 -13.02
CA TYR A 67 18.41 -3.50 -13.34
C TYR A 67 18.68 -3.20 -14.84
N THR A 68 18.30 -2.01 -15.28
CA THR A 68 18.90 -1.36 -16.46
C THR A 68 19.27 0.03 -16.01
N ASN A 69 20.36 0.16 -15.23
CA ASN A 69 21.14 1.37 -14.98
C ASN A 69 21.93 1.21 -13.65
N ILE A 70 22.91 0.31 -13.63
CA ILE A 70 24.02 0.46 -12.68
C ILE A 70 25.25 0.82 -13.50
N LYS A 71 25.75 2.05 -13.26
CA LYS A 71 27.04 2.51 -13.72
C LYS A 71 28.09 1.47 -13.34
N THR A 72 28.85 1.05 -14.34
CA THR A 72 30.10 0.31 -14.22
C THR A 72 30.98 0.95 -13.15
N VAL A 73 31.05 0.33 -11.96
CA VAL A 73 32.15 0.55 -11.04
C VAL A 73 33.26 -0.39 -11.51
N SER A 74 34.21 0.18 -12.22
CA SER A 74 35.49 -0.46 -12.50
C SER A 74 36.26 -0.58 -11.19
N THR A 75 36.16 -1.71 -10.51
CA THR A 75 37.20 -2.14 -9.57
C THR A 75 38.15 -3.07 -10.32
N SER A 76 39.30 -2.50 -10.66
CA SER A 76 40.51 -3.23 -11.03
C SER A 76 40.79 -4.34 -10.02
N THR A 77 41.07 -5.51 -10.56
CA THR A 77 41.68 -6.66 -9.90
C THR A 77 42.98 -6.25 -9.24
N ASP A 78 43.12 -6.52 -7.94
CA ASP A 78 44.25 -7.29 -7.37
C ASP A 78 44.13 -7.35 -5.84
N THR A 79 43.80 -8.54 -5.33
CA THR A 79 44.03 -8.91 -3.93
C THR A 79 44.86 -10.17 -3.91
N VAL A 80 46.15 -10.00 -3.60
CA VAL A 80 47.02 -11.05 -3.05
C VAL A 80 47.18 -10.77 -1.56
N TYR A 81 47.20 -11.86 -0.79
CA TYR A 81 47.28 -12.01 0.66
C TYR A 81 48.11 -10.97 1.46
N ALA A 82 47.59 -10.65 2.66
CA ALA A 82 48.29 -9.98 3.76
C ALA A 82 49.53 -10.78 4.25
N PRO A 83 50.45 -10.14 5.01
CA PRO A 83 50.30 -10.17 6.47
C PRO A 83 50.74 -8.89 7.23
N LEU A 84 50.44 -8.95 8.52
CA LEU A 84 50.55 -7.95 9.60
C LEU A 84 52.00 -7.57 9.98
N ASP A 85 52.21 -6.27 10.23
CA ASP A 85 53.06 -5.61 11.25
C ASP A 85 52.91 -4.09 10.98
N GLY A 86 52.81 -3.13 11.89
CA GLY A 86 53.51 -2.90 13.15
C GLY A 86 54.17 -1.51 13.06
N THR A 87 53.86 -0.60 13.99
CA THR A 87 54.55 0.67 14.34
C THR A 87 54.30 1.99 13.57
N ASP A 88 53.62 2.91 14.28
CA ASP A 88 54.08 4.22 14.82
C ASP A 88 54.49 5.43 13.92
N LYS A 89 54.01 6.62 14.38
CA LYS A 89 54.44 8.03 14.19
C LYS A 89 54.12 8.79 12.88
N THR A 90 53.27 9.84 12.97
CA THR A 90 53.55 11.31 12.92
C THR A 90 54.01 11.82 11.54
N VAL A 91 53.70 13.01 10.99
CA VAL A 91 52.98 14.26 11.30
C VAL A 91 53.11 15.09 9.99
N GLU A 92 52.33 16.19 9.87
CA GLU A 92 52.52 17.33 8.94
C GLU A 92 52.22 17.10 7.44
N GLU A 93 51.86 18.10 6.65
CA GLU A 93 51.10 19.35 6.77
C GLU A 93 51.08 19.94 5.34
N ASN A 94 50.19 20.90 5.14
CA ASN A 94 50.17 21.91 4.07
C ASN A 94 49.93 21.45 2.63
N SER A 95 49.35 22.25 1.74
CA SER A 95 48.42 23.41 1.73
C SER A 95 48.56 24.01 0.34
N SER A 96 47.52 24.72 -0.12
CA SER A 96 47.65 25.86 -1.06
C SER A 96 47.98 25.47 -2.52
N SER A 97 47.47 26.07 -3.59
CA SER A 97 46.65 27.26 -3.91
C SER A 97 46.24 27.11 -5.39
N ARG A 98 45.05 27.55 -5.84
CA ARG A 98 44.81 28.75 -6.71
C ARG A 98 45.96 29.05 -7.70
N GLU A 99 45.76 29.22 -9.00
CA GLU A 99 44.95 30.23 -9.69
C GLU A 99 44.83 29.94 -11.22
N GLU A 100 43.79 30.54 -11.84
CA GLU A 100 43.61 31.09 -13.22
C GLU A 100 44.71 30.93 -14.30
N ALA A 101 44.50 31.03 -15.62
CA ALA A 101 43.41 31.11 -16.59
C ALA A 101 44.07 31.08 -18.01
N ASP A 102 43.24 30.98 -19.04
CA ASP A 102 43.43 31.54 -20.40
C ASP A 102 44.00 30.68 -21.55
N GLY A 103 43.43 30.89 -22.76
CA GLY A 103 44.20 30.89 -24.01
C GLY A 103 44.14 29.74 -25.04
N ASN A 104 42.99 29.53 -25.68
CA ASN A 104 42.75 29.40 -27.14
C ASN A 104 43.64 28.57 -28.15
N ASN A 105 42.91 27.85 -29.03
CA ASN A 105 43.13 27.50 -30.46
C ASN A 105 44.17 26.43 -30.93
N GLY A 106 43.68 25.51 -31.79
CA GLY A 106 44.51 24.79 -32.77
C GLY A 106 43.92 23.49 -33.32
N ALA A 107 43.48 23.52 -34.57
CA ALA A 107 42.77 22.47 -35.32
C ALA A 107 43.58 21.20 -35.65
N GLN A 108 42.88 20.10 -36.00
CA GLN A 108 42.72 19.62 -37.40
C GLN A 108 42.66 18.07 -37.53
N GLY A 109 41.70 17.59 -38.32
CA GLY A 109 41.84 16.36 -39.12
C GLY A 109 40.88 15.21 -38.82
N ASN A 110 39.74 15.15 -39.54
CA ASN A 110 39.60 14.21 -40.66
C ASN A 110 38.21 14.28 -41.32
N LYS A 111 38.22 14.38 -42.65
CA LYS A 111 37.07 14.25 -43.57
C LYS A 111 36.91 12.76 -43.98
N PRO A 112 35.72 12.38 -44.50
CA PRO A 112 35.25 11.01 -44.75
C PRO A 112 35.56 10.55 -46.19
N PRO A 113 34.95 9.46 -46.70
CA PRO A 113 33.74 9.74 -47.51
C PRO A 113 32.66 8.64 -47.60
N THR A 114 31.46 9.12 -47.98
CA THR A 114 30.50 8.58 -48.97
C THR A 114 29.76 7.27 -48.66
N GLY A 115 28.44 7.16 -48.85
CA GLY A 115 27.44 7.98 -49.54
C GLY A 115 26.14 7.13 -49.69
N ILE A 116 25.00 7.59 -50.20
CA ILE A 116 24.60 8.85 -50.82
C ILE A 116 23.09 8.72 -51.16
N LYS A 117 22.33 9.84 -51.03
CA LYS A 117 21.13 10.27 -51.80
C LYS A 117 19.76 9.61 -51.56
N GLU A 118 18.61 10.29 -51.70
CA GLU A 118 18.18 11.61 -52.23
C GLU A 118 16.75 11.87 -51.63
N ALA A 119 16.41 13.05 -51.08
CA ALA A 119 15.81 14.26 -51.69
C ALA A 119 14.25 14.37 -51.66
N ASN A 120 13.79 15.37 -50.89
CA ASN A 120 12.68 16.35 -51.06
C ASN A 120 11.20 15.99 -51.39
N THR A 121 10.31 16.46 -50.48
CA THR A 121 9.05 17.30 -50.61
C THR A 121 8.03 16.99 -51.72
N GLN A 122 6.69 17.01 -51.56
CA GLN A 122 5.74 17.84 -50.79
C GLN A 122 4.36 17.13 -50.63
N GLU A 123 3.55 17.63 -49.69
CA GLU A 123 2.06 17.58 -49.58
C GLU A 123 1.32 16.23 -49.43
N ALA A 124 0.65 16.04 -48.27
CA ALA A 124 -0.81 16.24 -48.14
C ALA A 124 -1.39 15.61 -46.84
N SER A 125 -2.16 16.44 -46.13
CA SER A 125 -3.44 16.12 -45.46
C SER A 125 -3.57 15.29 -44.17
N SER A 126 -4.44 15.85 -43.31
CA SER A 126 -5.24 15.28 -42.22
C SER A 126 -4.61 15.19 -40.82
N THR A 127 -4.66 16.26 -40.02
CA THR A 127 -5.75 16.70 -39.10
C THR A 127 -5.98 15.79 -37.89
N VAL A 128 -5.44 16.28 -36.77
CA VAL A 128 -5.79 15.98 -35.38
C VAL A 128 -7.13 16.63 -35.04
N THR A 129 -8.00 15.93 -34.32
CA THR A 129 -9.14 16.56 -33.63
C THR A 129 -9.21 16.05 -32.18
N GLU A 130 -8.77 16.89 -31.25
CA GLU A 130 -9.15 16.85 -29.84
C GLU A 130 -10.54 17.47 -29.68
N GLY A 131 -11.47 16.74 -29.06
CA GLY A 131 -12.78 17.24 -28.67
C GLY A 131 -12.81 17.60 -27.19
N LYS A 132 -12.61 18.89 -26.87
CA LYS A 132 -13.09 19.51 -25.63
C LYS A 132 -14.57 19.86 -25.81
N THR A 133 -15.41 19.48 -24.86
CA THR A 133 -16.75 20.07 -24.69
C THR A 133 -16.87 20.67 -23.30
N ALA A 134 -17.09 21.98 -23.26
CA ALA A 134 -17.48 22.77 -22.12
C ALA A 134 -18.86 23.36 -22.43
N TRP A 135 -19.79 23.38 -21.45
CA TRP A 135 -20.90 24.33 -21.43
C TRP A 135 -21.54 24.45 -20.02
N PRO A 136 -22.41 25.45 -19.73
CA PRO A 136 -22.15 26.79 -19.17
C PRO A 136 -22.51 26.94 -17.66
N PRO A 137 -22.23 28.10 -17.05
CA PRO A 137 -22.80 28.51 -15.77
C PRO A 137 -24.12 29.29 -15.96
N ALA A 138 -25.09 29.07 -15.06
CA ALA A 138 -26.28 29.91 -14.91
C ALA A 138 -26.22 30.64 -13.56
N LYS A 139 -26.25 31.98 -13.60
CA LYS A 139 -26.66 32.87 -12.50
C LYS A 139 -28.04 33.45 -12.87
N PRO A 140 -28.85 33.83 -11.88
CA PRO A 140 -29.66 35.03 -11.97
C PRO A 140 -29.06 36.13 -11.09
N ASP A 141 -29.02 37.34 -11.64
CA ASP A 141 -28.74 38.60 -10.95
C ASP A 141 -30.06 39.38 -10.91
N ILE A 142 -30.46 39.85 -9.73
CA ILE A 142 -31.43 40.94 -9.59
C ILE A 142 -30.79 41.99 -8.68
N THR A 143 -30.63 43.17 -9.27
CA THR A 143 -29.95 44.35 -8.77
C THR A 143 -30.82 45.25 -7.87
N LYS A 144 -30.14 45.90 -6.89
CA LYS A 144 -30.35 47.26 -6.29
C LYS A 144 -31.55 47.44 -5.33
N SER A 145 -31.51 48.20 -4.22
CA SER A 145 -30.63 49.30 -3.76
C SER A 145 -30.84 49.64 -2.26
N ASP A 146 -29.76 50.04 -1.58
CA ASP A 146 -29.53 51.06 -0.53
C ASP A 146 -30.53 51.50 0.57
N ALA A 147 -29.92 51.73 1.75
CA ALA A 147 -30.31 52.54 2.92
C ALA A 147 -31.47 51.99 3.78
N THR A 148 -31.41 51.87 5.12
CA THR A 148 -30.83 52.72 6.17
C THR A 148 -30.93 51.93 7.49
N ASN A 149 -29.98 52.09 8.43
CA ASN A 149 -30.17 51.69 9.83
C ASN A 149 -30.84 52.86 10.58
N PRO A 150 -31.78 52.62 11.51
CA PRO A 150 -31.33 52.56 12.91
C PRO A 150 -32.07 51.53 13.79
N ASP A 151 -31.28 50.88 14.64
CA ASP A 151 -31.50 50.62 16.07
C ASP A 151 -32.94 50.70 16.62
N GLU A 152 -33.57 49.54 16.83
CA GLU A 152 -34.49 49.33 17.96
C GLU A 152 -34.34 47.91 18.51
N THR A 153 -33.88 47.85 19.77
CA THR A 153 -33.95 46.72 20.70
C THR A 153 -35.37 46.20 20.88
N ASN A 154 -35.59 44.88 20.72
CA ASN A 154 -36.51 44.10 21.57
C ASN A 154 -36.20 42.59 21.53
N THR A 155 -35.73 42.12 22.69
CA THR A 155 -35.89 40.82 23.37
C THR A 155 -36.49 39.60 22.64
N VAL A 156 -35.68 38.53 22.62
CA VAL A 156 -35.98 37.10 22.92
C VAL A 156 -37.09 36.42 22.11
N GLN A 157 -36.68 35.49 21.22
CA GLN A 157 -37.26 34.15 21.22
C GLN A 157 -36.22 33.11 20.75
N ASP A 158 -35.82 32.27 21.69
CA ASP A 158 -35.08 31.01 21.53
C ASP A 158 -35.85 30.02 20.63
N ASN A 159 -35.09 29.01 20.17
CA ASN A 159 -35.45 27.81 19.38
C ASN A 159 -35.25 27.99 17.87
N GLU A 160 -34.33 27.26 17.22
CA GLU A 160 -34.29 25.80 17.22
C GLU A 160 -32.92 25.23 17.63
N THR A 161 -32.89 24.63 18.82
CA THR A 161 -31.98 23.55 19.17
C THR A 161 -32.21 22.41 18.20
N VAL A 162 -31.31 22.21 17.24
CA VAL A 162 -31.22 20.96 16.50
C VAL A 162 -31.00 19.87 17.55
N SER A 163 -31.96 18.97 17.70
CA SER A 163 -31.91 17.89 18.69
C SER A 163 -30.64 17.06 18.48
N ASP A 164 -29.71 17.21 19.41
CA ASP A 164 -28.51 16.38 19.57
C ASP A 164 -28.93 15.03 20.18
N GLN A 165 -29.67 14.24 19.42
CA GLN A 165 -30.15 12.91 19.81
C GLN A 165 -29.80 11.96 18.66
N ASP A 166 -29.08 10.89 18.97
CA ASP A 166 -28.53 9.84 18.10
C ASP A 166 -27.10 10.01 17.56
N THR A 167 -26.17 10.59 18.33
CA THR A 167 -24.73 10.30 18.10
C THR A 167 -24.31 9.15 19.00
N CYS A 168 -24.10 7.97 18.42
CA CYS A 168 -23.53 6.84 19.16
C CYS A 168 -22.07 7.15 19.52
N GLN A 169 -21.71 6.96 20.79
CA GLN A 169 -20.36 7.14 21.29
C GLN A 169 -19.62 5.81 21.30
N PHE A 170 -18.29 5.86 21.17
CA PHE A 170 -17.47 4.66 21.32
C PHE A 170 -17.37 4.24 22.77
N GLU A 171 -17.50 2.94 23.00
CA GLU A 171 -17.45 2.33 24.32
C GLU A 171 -16.45 1.18 24.39
N THR A 172 -16.00 0.89 25.61
CA THR A 172 -15.18 -0.29 25.87
C THR A 172 -16.09 -1.52 25.97
N VAL A 173 -15.81 -2.51 25.13
CA VAL A 173 -16.54 -3.77 25.03
C VAL A 173 -15.63 -4.96 25.36
N ASN A 174 -16.23 -6.13 25.56
CA ASN A 174 -15.52 -7.38 25.76
C ASN A 174 -15.34 -8.15 24.44
N GLU A 175 -14.57 -9.24 24.44
CA GLU A 175 -14.31 -10.03 23.22
C GLU A 175 -15.59 -10.58 22.57
N SER A 176 -16.59 -10.98 23.37
CA SER A 176 -17.86 -11.49 22.82
C SER A 176 -18.63 -10.49 21.98
N TYR A 177 -18.30 -9.19 22.08
CA TYR A 177 -18.80 -8.19 21.15
C TYR A 177 -18.41 -8.52 19.70
N PHE A 178 -17.33 -9.24 19.42
CA PHE A 178 -16.91 -9.55 18.05
C PHE A 178 -17.45 -10.90 17.54
N ASP A 179 -18.24 -11.63 18.33
CA ASP A 179 -18.79 -12.94 17.94
C ASP A 179 -19.69 -12.87 16.69
N ASP A 180 -20.34 -11.74 16.47
CA ASP A 180 -21.20 -11.45 15.32
C ASP A 180 -20.57 -10.45 14.33
N ALA A 181 -19.27 -10.24 14.43
CA ALA A 181 -18.52 -9.34 13.57
C ALA A 181 -17.92 -10.05 12.35
N LEU A 182 -17.89 -9.32 11.24
CA LEU A 182 -17.14 -9.66 10.04
C LEU A 182 -15.99 -8.65 9.87
N PHE A 183 -14.78 -9.15 9.63
CA PHE A 183 -13.63 -8.37 9.19
C PHE A 183 -13.35 -8.65 7.71
N ILE A 184 -13.26 -7.60 6.91
CA ILE A 184 -12.89 -7.66 5.49
C ILE A 184 -11.60 -6.88 5.31
N GLY A 185 -10.61 -7.47 4.65
CA GLY A 185 -9.37 -6.74 4.38
C GLY A 185 -8.29 -7.52 3.66
N ASP A 186 -7.10 -6.93 3.66
CA ASP A 186 -5.92 -7.44 2.98
C ASP A 186 -5.04 -8.33 3.88
N SER A 187 -3.75 -8.44 3.56
CA SER A 187 -2.73 -9.15 4.34
C SER A 187 -2.67 -8.75 5.81
N ARG A 188 -2.99 -7.49 6.15
CA ARG A 188 -2.98 -7.03 7.55
C ARG A 188 -4.15 -7.60 8.33
N THR A 189 -5.32 -7.72 7.70
CA THR A 189 -6.50 -8.37 8.26
C THR A 189 -6.33 -9.90 8.30
N VAL A 190 -5.59 -10.49 7.36
CA VAL A 190 -5.13 -11.89 7.49
C VAL A 190 -4.29 -12.05 8.77
N GLY A 191 -3.31 -11.18 9.02
CA GLY A 191 -2.57 -11.27 10.27
C GLY A 191 -3.44 -11.01 11.51
N LEU A 192 -4.47 -10.17 11.42
CA LEU A 192 -5.44 -10.00 12.52
C LEU A 192 -6.19 -11.30 12.81
N SER A 193 -6.60 -12.05 11.77
CA SER A 193 -7.25 -13.34 11.96
C SER A 193 -6.32 -14.39 12.56
N GLU A 194 -5.05 -14.38 12.18
CA GLU A 194 -4.03 -15.33 12.68
C GLU A 194 -3.59 -15.04 14.12
N TYR A 195 -3.50 -13.76 14.51
CA TYR A 195 -2.82 -13.34 15.75
C TYR A 195 -3.71 -12.61 16.77
N SER A 196 -4.99 -12.35 16.47
CA SER A 196 -5.90 -11.73 17.46
C SER A 196 -6.12 -12.58 18.71
N GLY A 197 -6.07 -13.91 18.56
CA GLY A 197 -6.46 -14.86 19.60
C GLY A 197 -7.98 -15.03 19.74
N TRP A 198 -8.78 -14.32 18.93
CA TRP A 198 -10.24 -14.37 18.98
C TRP A 198 -10.78 -15.59 18.24
N LYS A 199 -11.80 -16.23 18.81
CA LYS A 199 -12.31 -17.52 18.31
C LYS A 199 -13.46 -17.39 17.30
N ASN A 200 -14.35 -16.45 17.54
CA ASN A 200 -15.66 -16.39 16.89
C ASN A 200 -15.82 -15.38 15.74
N PRO A 201 -15.03 -14.28 15.64
CA PRO A 201 -15.20 -13.35 14.53
C PRO A 201 -15.00 -14.02 13.18
N THR A 202 -15.73 -13.55 12.17
CA THR A 202 -15.57 -14.05 10.80
C THR A 202 -14.59 -13.15 10.05
N TYR A 203 -13.73 -13.76 9.23
CA TYR A 203 -12.73 -13.04 8.42
C TYR A 203 -12.90 -13.38 6.95
N PHE A 204 -13.21 -12.39 6.12
CA PHE A 204 -13.15 -12.48 4.66
C PHE A 204 -11.96 -11.64 4.17
N ALA A 205 -10.76 -12.19 4.34
CA ALA A 205 -9.51 -11.51 4.02
C ALA A 205 -8.65 -12.32 3.05
N ASP A 206 -7.89 -11.62 2.21
CA ASP A 206 -6.92 -12.18 1.27
C ASP A 206 -5.74 -11.23 1.13
N VAL A 207 -4.52 -11.77 1.04
CA VAL A 207 -3.27 -10.98 1.06
C VAL A 207 -3.28 -9.81 0.05
N GLY A 208 -3.86 -10.04 -1.14
CA GLY A 208 -3.91 -9.04 -2.21
C GLY A 208 -5.31 -8.48 -2.46
N LEU A 209 -6.21 -8.54 -1.48
CA LEU A 209 -7.55 -7.95 -1.63
C LEU A 209 -7.43 -6.43 -1.78
N THR A 210 -8.26 -5.86 -2.65
CA THR A 210 -8.41 -4.43 -2.85
C THR A 210 -9.89 -4.07 -2.84
N ILE A 211 -10.19 -2.78 -2.68
CA ILE A 211 -11.53 -2.26 -2.82
C ILE A 211 -12.09 -2.46 -4.24
N TYR A 212 -11.21 -2.54 -5.24
CA TYR A 212 -11.57 -2.70 -6.65
C TYR A 212 -12.02 -4.11 -7.02
N ASP A 213 -11.52 -5.14 -6.33
CA ASP A 213 -11.75 -6.56 -6.63
C ASP A 213 -12.40 -7.33 -5.47
N ILE A 214 -12.85 -6.62 -4.42
CA ILE A 214 -13.45 -7.17 -3.20
C ILE A 214 -14.59 -8.18 -3.45
N PHE A 215 -15.37 -8.00 -4.53
CA PHE A 215 -16.49 -8.88 -4.87
C PHE A 215 -16.17 -9.91 -5.97
N ASP A 216 -14.94 -9.93 -6.49
CA ASP A 216 -14.60 -10.78 -7.64
C ASP A 216 -13.99 -12.12 -7.19
N LYS A 217 -13.30 -12.12 -6.06
CA LYS A 217 -12.57 -13.29 -5.54
C LYS A 217 -13.43 -14.16 -4.63
N LYS A 218 -13.34 -15.48 -4.81
CA LYS A 218 -14.01 -16.47 -3.95
C LYS A 218 -13.22 -16.76 -2.68
N ILE A 219 -13.17 -15.79 -1.76
CA ILE A 219 -12.40 -15.86 -0.51
C ILE A 219 -13.26 -16.04 0.74
N ALA A 220 -14.56 -15.77 0.64
CA ALA A 220 -15.46 -15.82 1.78
C ALA A 220 -15.98 -17.24 2.01
N GLU A 221 -15.72 -17.80 3.19
CA GLU A 221 -16.16 -19.13 3.55
C GLU A 221 -17.44 -19.08 4.41
N VAL A 222 -18.48 -19.77 3.96
CA VAL A 222 -19.76 -19.93 4.68
C VAL A 222 -20.18 -21.38 4.56
N ASN A 223 -20.37 -22.07 5.69
CA ASN A 223 -20.73 -23.50 5.76
C ASN A 223 -19.79 -24.37 4.90
N ASP A 224 -18.48 -24.23 5.11
CA ASP A 224 -17.40 -24.97 4.44
C ASP A 224 -17.37 -24.82 2.90
N LYS A 225 -17.98 -23.76 2.36
CA LYS A 225 -17.99 -23.44 0.93
C LYS A 225 -17.50 -22.02 0.69
N LYS A 226 -16.65 -21.88 -0.33
CA LYS A 226 -16.11 -20.59 -0.76
C LYS A 226 -17.02 -19.87 -1.75
N TYR A 227 -17.27 -18.60 -1.45
CA TYR A 227 -18.09 -17.66 -2.21
C TYR A 227 -17.33 -16.36 -2.43
N THR A 228 -17.78 -15.56 -3.39
CA THR A 228 -17.46 -14.13 -3.41
C THR A 228 -18.08 -13.46 -2.18
N ILE A 229 -17.50 -12.34 -1.73
CA ILE A 229 -17.96 -11.68 -0.49
C ILE A 229 -19.44 -11.32 -0.57
N ASP A 230 -19.92 -10.77 -1.69
CA ASP A 230 -21.33 -10.43 -1.85
C ASP A 230 -22.26 -11.65 -1.73
N LYS A 231 -21.89 -12.79 -2.31
CA LYS A 231 -22.63 -14.05 -2.18
C LYS A 231 -22.55 -14.67 -0.80
N ALA A 232 -21.51 -14.40 -0.03
CA ALA A 232 -21.44 -14.78 1.38
C ALA A 232 -22.34 -13.88 2.24
N LEU A 233 -22.37 -12.56 1.98
CA LEU A 233 -23.25 -11.62 2.66
C LEU A 233 -24.74 -11.89 2.38
N GLU A 234 -25.10 -12.43 1.22
CA GLU A 234 -26.47 -12.93 0.96
C GLU A 234 -26.85 -14.13 1.86
N LYS A 235 -25.87 -14.86 2.41
CA LYS A 235 -26.06 -16.14 3.13
C LYS A 235 -25.93 -16.03 4.64
N LYS A 236 -25.15 -15.08 5.13
CA LYS A 236 -24.88 -14.87 6.55
C LYS A 236 -25.06 -13.39 6.87
N GLN A 237 -25.86 -13.09 7.89
CA GLN A 237 -26.03 -11.75 8.41
C GLN A 237 -25.03 -11.50 9.55
N PHE A 238 -24.51 -10.29 9.61
CA PHE A 238 -23.56 -9.82 10.62
C PHE A 238 -24.11 -8.57 11.29
N LYS A 239 -23.83 -8.39 12.58
CA LYS A 239 -24.22 -7.14 13.25
C LYS A 239 -23.18 -6.05 13.10
N LYS A 240 -21.92 -6.41 12.87
CA LYS A 240 -20.82 -5.46 12.62
C LYS A 240 -19.96 -5.92 11.46
N ILE A 241 -19.55 -4.97 10.63
CA ILE A 241 -18.66 -5.21 9.49
C ILE A 241 -17.53 -4.19 9.54
N TYR A 242 -16.31 -4.68 9.69
CA TYR A 242 -15.08 -3.91 9.72
C TYR A 242 -14.38 -4.05 8.37
N ILE A 243 -13.98 -2.92 7.78
CA ILE A 243 -13.33 -2.89 6.47
C ILE A 243 -12.01 -2.11 6.58
N MET A 244 -10.89 -2.80 6.40
CA MET A 244 -9.56 -2.18 6.24
C MET A 244 -8.98 -2.59 4.88
N LEU A 245 -9.03 -1.65 3.91
CA LEU A 245 -8.47 -1.78 2.58
C LEU A 245 -7.95 -0.41 2.12
N GLY A 246 -6.90 -0.38 1.29
CA GLY A 246 -6.39 0.87 0.73
C GLY A 246 -4.88 0.95 0.53
N ILE A 247 -4.11 0.10 1.23
CA ILE A 247 -2.64 0.06 1.09
C ILE A 247 -2.23 -0.45 -0.30
N ASN A 248 -2.88 -1.50 -0.79
CA ASN A 248 -2.61 -2.13 -2.09
C ASN A 248 -2.96 -1.20 -3.27
N GLU A 249 -3.85 -0.25 -3.03
CA GLU A 249 -4.37 0.71 -3.99
C GLU A 249 -3.55 2.00 -4.00
N LEU A 250 -2.50 2.14 -3.18
CA LEU A 250 -1.69 3.37 -3.18
C LEU A 250 -1.02 3.61 -4.54
N GLY A 251 -0.67 2.55 -5.26
CA GLY A 251 -0.08 2.63 -6.60
C GLY A 251 -1.09 2.62 -7.75
N THR A 252 -2.40 2.67 -7.49
CA THR A 252 -3.42 2.50 -8.54
C THR A 252 -4.59 3.45 -8.38
N GLY A 253 -4.85 4.24 -9.44
CA GLY A 253 -5.88 5.27 -9.43
C GLY A 253 -5.47 6.49 -8.59
N ASN A 254 -6.40 7.40 -8.39
CA ASN A 254 -6.25 8.54 -7.48
C ASN A 254 -7.27 8.44 -6.33
N THR A 255 -7.11 9.26 -5.31
CA THR A 255 -7.96 9.25 -4.11
C THR A 255 -9.44 9.43 -4.43
N LYS A 256 -9.79 10.24 -5.43
CA LYS A 256 -11.19 10.41 -5.85
C LYS A 256 -11.79 9.09 -6.38
N ILE A 257 -11.06 8.36 -7.21
CA ILE A 257 -11.50 7.05 -7.71
C ILE A 257 -11.59 6.05 -6.57
N PHE A 258 -10.55 5.97 -5.74
CA PHE A 258 -10.51 5.10 -4.57
C PHE A 258 -11.75 5.29 -3.67
N ILE A 259 -12.08 6.53 -3.30
CA ILE A 259 -13.22 6.85 -2.43
C ILE A 259 -14.57 6.58 -3.10
N LYS A 260 -14.67 6.84 -4.42
CA LYS A 260 -15.87 6.49 -5.18
C LYS A 260 -16.15 4.99 -5.11
N GLU A 261 -15.14 4.16 -5.34
CA GLU A 261 -15.29 2.71 -5.30
C GLU A 261 -15.54 2.23 -3.86
N TYR A 262 -14.87 2.80 -2.87
CA TYR A 262 -15.12 2.49 -1.46
C TYR A 262 -16.57 2.78 -1.05
N LYS A 263 -17.11 3.92 -1.47
CA LYS A 263 -18.51 4.26 -1.24
C LYS A 263 -19.46 3.26 -1.92
N ALA A 264 -19.20 2.88 -3.17
CA ALA A 264 -20.00 1.89 -3.87
C ALA A 264 -19.99 0.51 -3.17
N VAL A 265 -18.85 0.12 -2.60
CA VAL A 265 -18.71 -1.09 -1.79
C VAL A 265 -19.56 -0.99 -0.52
N ILE A 266 -19.48 0.11 0.23
CA ILE A 266 -20.29 0.33 1.43
C ILE A 266 -21.79 0.29 1.09
N GLU A 267 -22.21 0.95 0.01
CA GLU A 267 -23.61 0.95 -0.43
C GLU A 267 -24.09 -0.46 -0.80
N LYS A 268 -23.25 -1.27 -1.45
CA LYS A 268 -23.60 -2.67 -1.77
C LYS A 268 -23.68 -3.52 -0.51
N ILE A 269 -22.73 -3.39 0.42
CA ILE A 269 -22.76 -4.09 1.71
C ILE A 269 -24.03 -3.71 2.48
N ARG A 270 -24.37 -2.42 2.56
CA ARG A 270 -25.58 -1.92 3.24
C ARG A 270 -26.85 -2.53 2.67
N LYS A 271 -26.95 -2.71 1.36
CA LYS A 271 -28.11 -3.38 0.72
C LYS A 271 -28.21 -4.87 1.11
N LEU A 272 -27.08 -5.54 1.31
CA LEU A 272 -27.01 -6.96 1.68
C LEU A 272 -27.11 -7.21 3.20
N GLN A 273 -26.82 -6.18 3.98
CA GLN A 273 -26.67 -6.19 5.44
C GLN A 273 -27.28 -4.91 6.03
N PRO A 274 -28.61 -4.72 5.92
CA PRO A 274 -29.26 -3.46 6.27
C PRO A 274 -29.03 -3.04 7.73
N ASP A 275 -28.99 -4.02 8.64
CA ASP A 275 -28.91 -3.80 10.08
C ASP A 275 -27.48 -3.72 10.63
N ALA A 276 -26.46 -4.00 9.80
CA ALA A 276 -25.08 -4.06 10.27
C ALA A 276 -24.50 -2.67 10.56
N ILE A 277 -23.77 -2.50 11.64
CA ILE A 277 -22.91 -1.33 11.84
C ILE A 277 -21.65 -1.52 11.00
N ILE A 278 -21.30 -0.54 10.17
CA ILE A 278 -20.11 -0.60 9.32
C ILE A 278 -19.01 0.27 9.95
N PHE A 279 -17.83 -0.32 10.13
CA PHE A 279 -16.63 0.37 10.56
C PHE A 279 -15.67 0.47 9.38
N VAL A 280 -15.44 1.70 8.91
CA VAL A 280 -14.38 2.00 7.95
C VAL A 280 -13.11 2.21 8.76
N GLU A 281 -12.18 1.27 8.67
CA GLU A 281 -10.90 1.37 9.36
C GLU A 281 -9.92 2.20 8.53
N ALA A 282 -9.20 3.10 9.21
CA ALA A 282 -8.07 3.80 8.63
C ALA A 282 -7.06 2.80 8.04
N ILE A 283 -6.50 3.13 6.88
CA ILE A 283 -5.34 2.41 6.37
C ILE A 283 -4.21 2.60 7.39
N MET A 284 -3.70 1.49 7.92
CA MET A 284 -2.58 1.52 8.84
C MET A 284 -1.34 2.12 8.15
N ASN A 285 -0.67 3.05 8.82
CA ASN A 285 0.57 3.68 8.38
C ASN A 285 1.66 2.64 8.14
N VAL A 286 2.71 3.04 7.43
CA VAL A 286 3.96 2.29 7.33
C VAL A 286 4.98 2.87 8.30
N SER A 287 6.11 2.19 8.49
CA SER A 287 7.20 2.77 9.29
C SER A 287 7.72 4.06 8.67
N LYS A 288 8.34 4.93 9.48
CA LYS A 288 8.97 6.16 8.97
C LYS A 288 9.99 5.85 7.86
N LYS A 289 10.80 4.78 8.04
CA LYS A 289 11.78 4.35 7.05
C LYS A 289 11.14 4.10 5.68
N LYS A 290 10.01 3.37 5.66
CA LYS A 290 9.28 3.11 4.41
C LYS A 290 8.73 4.40 3.83
N SER A 291 8.06 5.20 4.67
CA SER A 291 7.46 6.46 4.26
C SER A 291 8.45 7.45 3.65
N ASP A 292 9.68 7.54 4.17
CA ASP A 292 10.71 8.45 3.65
C ASP A 292 11.32 7.95 2.33
N SER A 293 11.33 6.63 2.12
CA SER A 293 12.04 5.99 1.00
C SER A 293 11.17 5.67 -0.22
N ASP A 294 9.85 5.49 -0.04
CA ASP A 294 8.96 4.99 -1.08
C ASP A 294 8.04 6.10 -1.64
N PRO A 295 8.08 6.39 -2.95
CA PRO A 295 7.27 7.46 -3.54
C PRO A 295 5.76 7.16 -3.53
N ILE A 296 5.37 5.89 -3.40
CA ILE A 296 3.98 5.42 -3.51
C ILE A 296 3.45 5.00 -2.15
N PHE A 297 4.15 4.09 -1.48
CA PHE A 297 3.74 3.47 -0.22
C PHE A 297 4.29 4.26 0.97
N ASN A 298 3.72 5.44 1.21
CA ASN A 298 4.15 6.35 2.27
C ASN A 298 2.98 6.93 3.07
N ASN A 299 3.29 7.45 4.26
CA ASN A 299 2.30 7.96 5.21
C ASN A 299 1.59 9.23 4.71
N LYS A 300 2.21 9.99 3.77
CA LYS A 300 1.54 11.13 3.14
C LYS A 300 0.37 10.66 2.27
N ASN A 301 0.57 9.66 1.42
CA ASN A 301 -0.48 9.12 0.55
C ASN A 301 -1.52 8.33 1.36
N ILE A 302 -1.09 7.64 2.41
CA ILE A 302 -2.02 6.98 3.36
C ILE A 302 -2.90 8.02 4.05
N LYS A 303 -2.30 9.11 4.56
CA LYS A 303 -3.06 10.19 5.19
C LYS A 303 -4.09 10.79 4.24
N ASP A 304 -3.72 11.08 2.99
CA ASP A 304 -4.64 11.61 1.99
C ASP A 304 -5.88 10.71 1.81
N LYS A 305 -5.68 9.38 1.74
CA LYS A 305 -6.80 8.43 1.68
C LYS A 305 -7.61 8.37 2.97
N ASN A 306 -6.94 8.31 4.13
CA ASN A 306 -7.59 8.24 5.44
C ASN A 306 -8.45 9.47 5.72
N ASP A 307 -7.94 10.66 5.41
CA ASP A 307 -8.68 11.93 5.52
C ASP A 307 -10.00 11.86 4.73
N HIS A 308 -10.01 11.22 3.55
CA HIS A 308 -11.22 11.08 2.76
C HIS A 308 -12.10 9.87 3.16
N LEU A 309 -11.52 8.79 3.69
CA LEU A 309 -12.28 7.66 4.24
C LEU A 309 -13.09 8.09 5.47
N ALA A 310 -12.53 8.96 6.30
CA ALA A 310 -13.23 9.53 7.45
C ALA A 310 -14.53 10.25 7.06
N LEU A 311 -14.56 10.88 5.88
CA LEU A 311 -15.75 11.57 5.35
C LEU A 311 -16.87 10.61 4.91
N LEU A 312 -16.64 9.30 4.87
CA LEU A 312 -17.67 8.30 4.57
C LEU A 312 -18.50 7.93 5.81
N ALA A 313 -18.04 8.28 7.01
CA ALA A 313 -18.77 8.03 8.24
C ALA A 313 -19.99 8.97 8.38
N ASP A 314 -21.11 8.41 8.85
CA ASP A 314 -22.31 9.17 9.19
C ASP A 314 -22.51 9.28 10.72
N ASN A 315 -21.65 8.61 11.50
CA ASN A 315 -21.68 8.53 12.97
C ASN A 315 -23.00 7.99 13.55
N LYS A 316 -23.75 7.23 12.74
CA LYS A 316 -25.01 6.58 13.11
C LYS A 316 -24.98 5.09 12.81
N ASN A 317 -24.55 4.74 11.60
CA ASN A 317 -24.49 3.37 11.10
C ASN A 317 -23.17 3.06 10.40
N ILE A 318 -22.41 4.08 10.02
CA ILE A 318 -21.08 4.00 9.43
C ILE A 318 -20.16 4.85 10.31
N PHE A 319 -19.15 4.21 10.89
CA PHE A 319 -18.18 4.83 11.78
C PHE A 319 -16.79 4.72 11.17
N TYR A 320 -15.98 5.75 11.36
CA TYR A 320 -14.55 5.70 11.03
C TYR A 320 -13.75 5.46 12.30
N ILE A 321 -12.78 4.55 12.24
CA ILE A 321 -11.87 4.27 13.36
C ILE A 321 -10.42 4.26 12.88
N ASP A 322 -9.53 4.90 13.64
CA ASP A 322 -8.13 5.05 13.26
C ASP A 322 -7.16 4.33 14.22
N VAL A 323 -6.80 3.10 13.88
CA VAL A 323 -5.86 2.29 14.67
C VAL A 323 -4.46 2.92 14.74
N ASN A 324 -4.13 3.89 13.87
CA ASN A 324 -2.83 4.55 13.90
C ASN A 324 -2.61 5.31 15.21
N GLU A 325 -3.67 5.76 15.87
CA GLU A 325 -3.61 6.41 17.20
C GLU A 325 -3.00 5.49 18.27
N ALA A 326 -3.16 4.17 18.13
CA ALA A 326 -2.61 3.19 19.05
C ALA A 326 -1.27 2.61 18.60
N ILE A 327 -1.03 2.53 17.30
CA ILE A 327 0.11 1.81 16.72
C ILE A 327 1.32 2.70 16.45
N THR A 328 1.10 3.96 16.08
CA THR A 328 2.18 4.83 15.60
C THR A 328 2.94 5.52 16.74
N ASP A 329 4.23 5.79 16.51
CA ASP A 329 5.04 6.60 17.43
C ASP A 329 4.96 8.11 17.11
N LYS A 330 5.81 8.91 17.76
CA LYS A 330 5.90 10.36 17.57
C LYS A 330 6.28 10.79 16.16
N THR A 331 6.78 9.88 15.32
CA THR A 331 7.06 10.15 13.90
C THR A 331 5.82 9.99 13.03
N GLY A 332 4.72 9.46 13.58
CA GLY A 332 3.52 9.08 12.85
C GLY A 332 3.67 7.79 12.05
N GLY A 333 4.75 7.03 12.25
CA GLY A 333 4.98 5.73 11.59
C GLY A 333 4.86 4.56 12.55
N ILE A 334 4.78 3.34 12.00
CA ILE A 334 4.91 2.11 12.79
C ILE A 334 6.33 2.04 13.39
N PRO A 335 6.47 1.83 14.72
CA PRO A 335 7.76 1.61 15.36
C PRO A 335 8.55 0.45 14.74
N LYS A 336 9.87 0.61 14.62
CA LYS A 336 10.75 -0.40 13.98
C LYS A 336 10.65 -1.77 14.66
N GLU A 337 10.45 -1.79 15.97
CA GLU A 337 10.27 -3.00 16.76
C GLU A 337 8.99 -3.75 16.40
N TYR A 338 7.94 -3.06 15.93
CA TYR A 338 6.63 -3.65 15.63
C TYR A 338 6.58 -4.31 14.26
N THR A 339 7.51 -4.02 13.35
CA THR A 339 7.50 -4.49 11.96
C THR A 339 8.88 -5.02 11.54
N PHE A 340 8.93 -5.92 10.55
CA PHE A 340 10.19 -6.41 9.98
C PHE A 340 10.40 -5.87 8.56
N ASP A 341 9.32 -5.69 7.80
CA ASP A 341 9.32 -5.23 6.41
C ASP A 341 8.87 -3.77 6.26
N ASN A 342 8.62 -3.09 7.37
CA ASN A 342 8.13 -1.72 7.46
C ASN A 342 6.66 -1.52 7.07
N ILE A 343 5.89 -2.59 6.87
CA ILE A 343 4.47 -2.55 6.44
C ILE A 343 3.57 -3.38 7.36
N HIS A 344 3.96 -4.63 7.67
CA HIS A 344 3.17 -5.56 8.45
C HIS A 344 3.59 -5.56 9.92
N LEU A 345 2.63 -5.71 10.83
CA LEU A 345 2.91 -5.95 12.24
C LEU A 345 3.49 -7.36 12.40
N LYS A 346 4.48 -7.50 13.28
CA LYS A 346 4.87 -8.80 13.82
C LYS A 346 3.74 -9.32 14.71
N ALA A 347 3.55 -10.64 14.72
CA ALA A 347 2.54 -11.34 15.51
C ALA A 347 2.37 -10.80 16.95
N ALA A 348 3.48 -10.53 17.64
CA ALA A 348 3.49 -10.07 19.02
C ALA A 348 2.77 -8.73 19.29
N TYR A 349 2.54 -7.91 18.25
CA TYR A 349 1.97 -6.57 18.38
C TYR A 349 0.53 -6.44 17.87
N TYR A 350 -0.07 -7.52 17.36
CA TYR A 350 -1.49 -7.52 16.99
C TYR A 350 -2.43 -7.27 18.18
N ASN A 351 -1.96 -7.52 19.41
CA ASN A 351 -2.70 -7.20 20.62
C ASN A 351 -2.95 -5.69 20.82
N ILE A 352 -2.16 -4.81 20.16
CA ILE A 352 -2.39 -3.36 20.18
C ILE A 352 -3.65 -3.04 19.38
N TRP A 353 -3.79 -3.64 18.18
CA TRP A 353 -4.97 -3.49 17.32
C TRP A 353 -6.22 -4.08 17.99
N THR A 354 -6.15 -5.27 18.57
CA THR A 354 -7.33 -5.85 19.26
C THR A 354 -7.76 -5.03 20.47
N LYS A 355 -6.82 -4.50 21.27
CA LYS A 355 -7.13 -3.56 22.36
C LYS A 355 -7.74 -2.25 21.88
N PHE A 356 -7.29 -1.75 20.73
CA PHE A 356 -7.89 -0.59 20.09
C PHE A 356 -9.35 -0.89 19.71
N LEU A 357 -9.62 -1.99 19.02
CA LEU A 357 -10.97 -2.40 18.63
C LEU A 357 -11.90 -2.57 19.84
N LEU A 358 -11.41 -3.18 20.92
CA LEU A 358 -12.17 -3.33 22.19
C LEU A 358 -12.58 -1.99 22.82
N LYS A 359 -11.90 -0.89 22.52
CA LYS A 359 -12.24 0.46 23.00
C LYS A 359 -13.17 1.24 22.05
N HIS A 360 -13.47 0.66 20.88
CA HIS A 360 -14.24 1.31 19.81
C HIS A 360 -15.48 0.48 19.44
N GLY A 361 -16.17 -0.06 20.46
CA GLY A 361 -17.48 -0.65 20.29
C GLY A 361 -18.57 0.41 20.15
N ILE A 362 -19.63 0.09 19.41
CA ILE A 362 -20.88 0.85 19.36
C ILE A 362 -21.98 -0.07 19.85
N VAL A 363 -22.56 0.26 21.00
CA VAL A 363 -23.70 -0.47 21.58
C VAL A 363 -24.93 0.40 21.36
N LYS A 364 -25.85 -0.08 20.51
CA LYS A 364 -27.16 0.58 20.34
C LYS A 364 -28.09 0.10 21.45
N GLU A 365 -28.77 1.03 22.10
CA GLU A 365 -29.79 0.76 23.13
C GLU A 365 -30.99 -0.02 22.59
#